data_AF-A0A8H6DEN4-F1
#
_entry.id   AF-A0A8H6DEN4-F1
#
_cell.length_a   1.000
_cell.length_b   1.000
_cell.length_c   1.000
_cell.angle_alpha   90.00
_cell.angle_beta   90.00
_cell.angle_gamma   90.00
#
_symmetry.space_group_name_H-M   'P 1'
#
loop_
_entity.id
_entity.type
_entity.pdbx_description
1 polymer ?
#
loop_
_entity_poly.entity_id
_entity_poly.type
_entity_poly.pdbx_seq_one_letter_code
_entity_poly.pdbx_strand_id
1 'polypeptide(L)'
;MGYLYYLFHPYQLRSIIQWKVWHDPVHQRDPSTESPELKECFRYLDMTSRSFAAVIQELNHELLVPITLFYLCLRGLDTIEDDMTIPLDKKVPLLRNFHITMEEDGWQFHESQEKDKELLEHFDVVVTELKKIKAPYYQIIQEMTRKMGNGMADYAQNEEMIKNGVQTIEEYELYCHYVAGLVGEGLTRLFVESELANPKLAERPSLTESMAQFLQKTNIIRDIHEDWQDGRRWYPKEIWSQHVDKWEDMFDPSQQTKALECVSAMVLDALKHSEECLFYMAGIKDQSVFNFVAIPQGMAIATLELVFRNPEVLKRNVKITKGDACKIMFECTQNLYTVCEVFKRYARQIAKKNDPRDPNFLAISAQCAKIEQFIETLFPKQDPKKLSVTQAQVQNKEPTMDGGETLVLFGVVIAALVCISGLMIGTAWIFGARFDTIFREASVFLPGGEKATPMITGHEEL
;
A
#
# COMPACT_ATOMS: atom_id res chain seq x y z
N MET A 1 -3.56 -9.06 21.97
CA MET A 1 -2.89 -7.88 22.58
C MET A 1 -3.92 -7.12 23.39
N GLY A 2 -3.84 -7.15 24.72
CA GLY A 2 -4.82 -6.48 25.61
C GLY A 2 -4.54 -4.99 25.80
N TYR A 3 -5.52 -4.24 26.36
CA TYR A 3 -5.43 -2.79 26.62
C TYR A 3 -4.17 -2.36 27.40
N LEU A 4 -3.66 -3.21 28.29
CA LEU A 4 -2.41 -2.99 29.05
C LEU A 4 -1.17 -2.83 28.16
N TYR A 5 -1.10 -3.49 27.00
CA TYR A 5 0.05 -3.37 26.08
C TYR A 5 0.23 -1.93 25.59
N TYR A 6 -0.88 -1.25 25.29
CA TYR A 6 -0.87 0.10 24.73
C TYR A 6 -0.55 1.19 25.75
N LEU A 7 -0.66 0.92 27.05
CA LEU A 7 -0.17 1.84 28.10
C LEU A 7 1.35 2.01 28.03
N PHE A 8 2.07 0.96 27.64
CA PHE A 8 3.54 0.99 27.48
C PHE A 8 3.98 1.31 26.04
N HIS A 9 3.04 1.38 25.10
CA HIS A 9 3.30 1.70 23.69
C HIS A 9 2.40 2.86 23.21
N PRO A 10 2.50 4.06 23.85
CA PRO A 10 1.60 5.18 23.58
C PRO A 10 1.66 5.68 22.13
N TYR A 11 2.81 5.52 21.47
CA TYR A 11 2.97 5.84 20.05
C TYR A 11 2.09 4.95 19.15
N GLN A 12 2.07 3.64 19.40
CA GLN A 12 1.23 2.70 18.66
C GLN A 12 -0.25 2.95 18.91
N LEU A 13 -0.62 3.28 20.15
CA LEU A 13 -2.00 3.68 20.47
C LEU A 13 -2.39 4.95 19.72
N ARG A 14 -1.51 5.95 19.68
CA ARG A 14 -1.72 7.18 18.91
C ARG A 14 -1.95 6.87 17.43
N SER A 15 -1.16 6.00 16.81
CA SER A 15 -1.36 5.61 15.41
C SER A 15 -2.70 4.91 15.15
N ILE A 16 -3.15 4.06 16.07
CA ILE A 16 -4.47 3.43 15.99
C ILE A 16 -5.59 4.47 16.10
N ILE A 17 -5.48 5.42 17.05
CA ILE A 17 -6.47 6.50 17.22
C ILE A 17 -6.48 7.41 16.00
N GLN A 18 -5.31 7.81 15.51
CA GLN A 18 -5.16 8.64 14.32
C GLN A 18 -5.82 7.99 13.10
N TRP A 19 -5.56 6.70 12.86
CA TRP A 19 -6.24 5.98 11.80
C TRP A 19 -7.75 5.87 12.03
N LYS A 20 -8.21 5.64 13.26
CA LYS A 20 -9.66 5.48 13.52
C LYS A 20 -10.46 6.78 13.53
N VAL A 21 -9.83 7.91 13.85
CA VAL A 21 -10.52 9.19 14.11
C VAL A 21 -10.27 10.21 13.01
N TRP A 22 -9.09 10.19 12.37
CA TRP A 22 -8.69 11.20 11.39
C TRP A 22 -8.51 10.64 9.96
N HIS A 23 -8.64 9.33 9.77
CA HIS A 23 -8.74 8.77 8.43
C HIS A 23 -10.15 9.04 7.90
N ASP A 24 -10.23 9.71 6.76
CA ASP A 24 -11.46 9.86 5.99
C ASP A 24 -11.31 9.03 4.71
N PRO A 25 -12.12 7.98 4.51
CA PRO A 25 -12.13 7.22 3.27
C PRO A 25 -12.30 8.11 2.05
N VAL A 26 -11.50 7.86 1.00
CA VAL A 26 -11.61 8.62 -0.26
C VAL A 26 -13.00 8.46 -0.87
N HIS A 27 -13.51 7.22 -0.82
CA HIS A 27 -14.87 6.87 -1.17
C HIS A 27 -15.50 6.05 -0.06
N GLN A 28 -16.82 6.19 0.10
CA GLN A 28 -17.60 5.43 1.06
C GLN A 28 -18.63 4.58 0.33
N ARG A 29 -18.63 3.29 0.65
CA ARG A 29 -19.66 2.35 0.21
C ARG A 29 -21.01 2.70 0.86
N ASP A 30 -22.10 2.58 0.09
CA ASP A 30 -23.47 2.74 0.58
C ASP A 30 -24.27 1.42 0.44
N PRO A 31 -24.31 0.60 1.51
CA PRO A 31 -25.06 -0.65 1.52
C PRO A 31 -26.57 -0.51 1.29
N SER A 32 -27.15 0.69 1.41
CA SER A 32 -28.58 0.88 1.19
C SER A 32 -29.00 0.71 -0.27
N THR A 33 -28.05 0.91 -1.20
CA THR A 33 -28.28 0.87 -2.65
C THR A 33 -28.02 -0.50 -3.28
N GLU A 34 -27.50 -1.45 -2.50
CA GLU A 34 -26.98 -2.72 -2.99
C GLU A 34 -28.03 -3.84 -2.99
N SER A 35 -27.95 -4.72 -4.00
CA SER A 35 -28.69 -5.98 -4.06
C SER A 35 -28.32 -6.90 -2.88
N PRO A 36 -29.20 -7.85 -2.50
CA PRO A 36 -28.87 -8.88 -1.52
C PRO A 36 -27.61 -9.67 -1.89
N GLU A 37 -27.43 -10.01 -3.17
CA GLU A 37 -26.29 -10.79 -3.66
C GLU A 37 -24.98 -10.00 -3.55
N LEU A 38 -25.01 -8.69 -3.83
CA LEU A 38 -23.85 -7.82 -3.69
C LEU A 38 -23.46 -7.62 -2.22
N LYS A 39 -24.43 -7.53 -1.32
CA LYS A 39 -24.16 -7.47 0.13
C LYS A 39 -23.45 -8.73 0.61
N GLU A 40 -23.87 -9.90 0.13
CA GLU A 40 -23.20 -11.17 0.43
C GLU A 40 -21.78 -11.20 -0.16
N CYS A 41 -21.55 -10.71 -1.37
CA CYS A 41 -20.20 -10.59 -1.92
C CYS A 41 -19.28 -9.77 -1.01
N PHE A 42 -19.75 -8.62 -0.51
CA PHE A 42 -18.95 -7.82 0.42
C PHE A 42 -18.79 -8.48 1.80
N ARG A 43 -19.78 -9.25 2.27
CA ARG A 43 -19.62 -10.06 3.48
C ARG A 43 -18.51 -11.09 3.31
N TYR A 44 -18.47 -11.80 2.17
CA TYR A 44 -17.38 -12.73 1.86
C TYR A 44 -16.05 -12.02 1.76
N LEU A 45 -16.00 -10.82 1.16
CA LEU A 45 -14.79 -10.01 1.14
C LEU A 45 -14.28 -9.72 2.55
N ASP A 46 -15.14 -9.25 3.46
CA ASP A 46 -14.78 -8.95 4.85
C ASP A 46 -14.28 -10.21 5.59
N MET A 47 -14.92 -11.35 5.36
CA MET A 47 -14.57 -12.62 5.99
C MET A 47 -13.19 -13.12 5.56
N THR A 48 -12.89 -13.16 4.27
CA THR A 48 -11.67 -13.80 3.75
C THR A 48 -10.48 -12.84 3.68
N SER A 49 -10.73 -11.53 3.50
CA SER A 49 -9.69 -10.52 3.22
C SER A 49 -9.25 -9.74 4.47
N ARG A 50 -10.07 -9.71 5.52
CA ARG A 50 -9.81 -9.02 6.80
C ARG A 50 -9.39 -7.56 6.59
N SER A 51 -8.12 -7.23 6.83
CA SER A 51 -7.60 -5.86 6.73
C SER A 51 -7.59 -5.32 5.30
N PHE A 52 -7.52 -6.19 4.29
CA PHE A 52 -7.50 -5.77 2.89
C PHE A 52 -8.92 -5.46 2.36
N ALA A 53 -9.97 -6.00 3.00
CA ALA A 53 -11.36 -5.64 2.71
C ALA A 53 -11.63 -4.14 2.91
N ALA A 54 -11.08 -3.56 3.98
CA ALA A 54 -11.21 -2.13 4.25
C ALA A 54 -10.62 -1.30 3.10
N VAL A 55 -9.44 -1.68 2.61
CA VAL A 55 -8.76 -0.95 1.51
C VAL A 55 -9.54 -1.06 0.19
N ILE A 56 -10.13 -2.23 -0.09
CA ILE A 56 -10.99 -2.42 -1.28
C ILE A 56 -12.25 -1.56 -1.17
N GLN A 57 -12.87 -1.47 0.00
CA GLN A 57 -14.11 -0.72 0.21
C GLN A 57 -13.97 0.80 0.07
N GLU A 58 -12.75 1.33 0.07
CA GLU A 58 -12.45 2.76 -0.16
C GLU A 58 -12.19 3.10 -1.63
N LEU A 59 -12.22 2.10 -2.53
CA LEU A 59 -12.00 2.29 -3.96
C LEU A 59 -13.10 3.14 -4.60
N ASN A 60 -12.71 3.83 -5.67
CA ASN A 60 -13.60 4.50 -6.59
C ASN A 60 -14.77 3.58 -7.00
N HIS A 61 -15.99 4.12 -7.00
CA HIS A 61 -17.22 3.36 -7.29
C HIS A 61 -17.16 2.57 -8.61
N GLU A 62 -16.40 3.06 -9.60
CA GLU A 62 -16.17 2.38 -10.87
C GLU A 62 -15.43 1.03 -10.72
N LEU A 63 -14.53 0.92 -9.74
CA LEU A 63 -13.67 -0.25 -9.53
C LEU A 63 -14.02 -1.08 -8.29
N LEU A 64 -14.78 -0.51 -7.34
CA LEU A 64 -15.13 -1.16 -6.08
C LEU A 64 -15.73 -2.56 -6.29
N VAL A 65 -16.77 -2.67 -7.12
CA VAL A 65 -17.44 -3.96 -7.39
C VAL A 65 -16.56 -4.88 -8.26
N PRO A 66 -16.00 -4.43 -9.41
CA PRO A 66 -15.13 -5.30 -10.22
C PRO A 66 -13.95 -5.89 -9.44
N ILE A 67 -13.27 -5.11 -8.59
CA ILE A 67 -12.12 -5.61 -7.81
C ILE A 67 -12.57 -6.53 -6.68
N THR A 68 -13.72 -6.27 -6.06
CA THR A 68 -14.32 -7.19 -5.08
C THR A 68 -14.60 -8.55 -5.72
N LEU A 69 -15.27 -8.56 -6.87
CA LEU A 69 -15.58 -9.80 -7.59
C LEU A 69 -14.32 -10.50 -8.10
N PHE A 70 -13.34 -9.74 -8.60
CA PHE A 70 -12.05 -10.31 -9.00
C PHE A 70 -11.38 -11.02 -7.83
N TYR A 71 -11.30 -10.37 -6.67
CA TYR A 71 -10.74 -10.95 -5.46
C TYR A 71 -11.49 -12.22 -5.03
N LEU A 72 -12.83 -12.21 -5.05
CA LEU A 72 -13.63 -13.39 -4.67
C LEU A 72 -13.46 -14.57 -5.63
N CYS A 73 -13.35 -14.31 -6.94
CA CYS A 73 -13.05 -15.36 -7.92
C CYS A 73 -11.71 -16.03 -7.62
N LEU A 74 -10.68 -15.22 -7.39
CA LEU A 74 -9.35 -15.74 -7.08
C LEU A 74 -9.30 -16.43 -5.72
N ARG A 75 -10.03 -15.94 -4.71
CA ARG A 75 -10.14 -16.59 -3.40
C ARG A 75 -10.86 -17.93 -3.48
N GLY A 76 -11.91 -18.03 -4.29
CA GLY A 76 -12.60 -19.30 -4.56
C GLY A 76 -11.66 -20.31 -5.22
N LEU A 77 -10.87 -19.85 -6.21
CA LEU A 77 -9.86 -20.66 -6.87
C LEU A 77 -8.75 -21.14 -5.91
N ASP A 78 -8.18 -20.23 -5.10
CA ASP A 78 -7.23 -20.54 -3.99
C ASP A 78 -7.81 -21.62 -3.08
N THR A 79 -9.08 -21.48 -2.68
CA THR A 79 -9.73 -22.40 -1.73
C THR A 79 -9.81 -23.83 -2.28
N ILE A 80 -9.98 -23.99 -3.60
CA ILE A 80 -9.94 -25.32 -4.26
C ILE A 80 -8.51 -25.86 -4.34
N GLU A 81 -7.54 -24.99 -4.58
CA GLU A 81 -6.12 -25.34 -4.71
C GLU A 81 -5.53 -25.81 -3.38
N ASP A 82 -5.73 -25.02 -2.31
CA ASP A 82 -5.23 -25.27 -0.95
C ASP A 82 -5.84 -26.53 -0.31
N ASP A 83 -7.05 -26.94 -0.74
CA ASP A 83 -7.77 -28.04 -0.10
C ASP A 83 -7.16 -29.41 -0.42
N MET A 84 -6.35 -29.93 0.51
CA MET A 84 -5.69 -31.23 0.37
C MET A 84 -6.65 -32.43 0.48
N THR A 85 -7.93 -32.21 0.82
CA THR A 85 -8.94 -33.27 0.89
C THR A 85 -9.58 -33.58 -0.47
N ILE A 86 -9.47 -32.66 -1.43
CA ILE A 86 -9.98 -32.83 -2.81
C ILE A 86 -8.99 -33.67 -3.62
N PRO A 87 -9.39 -34.85 -4.14
CA PRO A 87 -8.54 -35.68 -4.99
C PRO A 87 -8.07 -34.95 -6.25
N LEU A 88 -6.84 -35.19 -6.69
CA LEU A 88 -6.22 -34.49 -7.83
C LEU A 88 -7.00 -34.65 -9.15
N ASP A 89 -7.58 -35.82 -9.39
CA ASP A 89 -8.42 -36.12 -10.56
C ASP A 89 -9.68 -35.25 -10.64
N LYS A 90 -10.15 -34.77 -9.47
CA LYS A 90 -11.24 -33.80 -9.36
C LYS A 90 -10.75 -32.35 -9.30
N LYS A 91 -9.68 -32.09 -8.55
CA LYS A 91 -9.10 -30.75 -8.37
C LYS A 91 -8.66 -30.12 -9.69
N VAL A 92 -7.94 -30.88 -10.52
CA VAL A 92 -7.37 -30.36 -11.78
C VAL A 92 -8.46 -29.87 -12.75
N PRO A 93 -9.52 -30.63 -13.05
CA PRO A 93 -10.63 -30.11 -13.86
C PRO A 93 -11.34 -28.90 -13.25
N LEU A 94 -11.52 -28.87 -11.93
CA LEU A 94 -12.13 -27.72 -11.24
C LEU A 94 -11.30 -26.44 -11.45
N LEU A 95 -9.99 -26.50 -11.22
CA LEU A 95 -9.09 -25.36 -11.38
C LEU A 95 -9.04 -24.87 -12.83
N ARG A 96 -8.87 -25.79 -13.79
CA ARG A 96 -8.75 -25.42 -15.22
C ARG A 96 -10.04 -24.84 -15.78
N ASN A 97 -11.20 -25.33 -15.34
CA ASN A 97 -12.52 -24.92 -15.85
C ASN A 97 -13.21 -23.87 -14.97
N PHE A 98 -12.58 -23.35 -13.92
CA PHE A 98 -13.20 -22.38 -13.01
C PHE A 98 -13.68 -21.11 -13.74
N HIS A 99 -12.93 -20.67 -14.76
CA HIS A 99 -13.28 -19.54 -15.63
C HIS A 99 -14.52 -19.77 -16.54
N ILE A 100 -14.94 -21.03 -16.72
CA ILE A 100 -16.19 -21.41 -17.40
C ILE A 100 -17.30 -21.51 -16.35
N THR A 101 -16.95 -22.10 -15.20
CA THR A 101 -17.82 -22.30 -14.06
C THR A 101 -18.43 -20.99 -13.56
N MET A 102 -17.66 -19.89 -13.62
CA MET A 102 -18.15 -18.55 -13.28
C MET A 102 -19.25 -18.00 -14.20
N GLU A 103 -19.61 -18.70 -15.28
CA GLU A 103 -20.76 -18.40 -16.15
C GLU A 103 -22.02 -19.20 -15.81
N GLU A 104 -21.86 -20.30 -15.08
CA GLU A 104 -22.92 -21.24 -14.75
C GLU A 104 -23.84 -20.68 -13.65
N ASP A 105 -25.10 -20.39 -14.00
CA ASP A 105 -26.09 -19.89 -13.05
C ASP A 105 -26.32 -20.87 -11.90
N GLY A 106 -26.22 -20.38 -10.67
CA GLY A 106 -26.45 -21.20 -9.47
C GLY A 106 -25.29 -22.13 -9.11
N TRP A 107 -24.10 -21.96 -9.70
CA TRP A 107 -22.97 -22.83 -9.37
C TRP A 107 -22.53 -22.69 -7.90
N GLN A 108 -22.34 -23.84 -7.25
CA GLN A 108 -21.92 -23.97 -5.87
C GLN A 108 -21.03 -25.21 -5.70
N PHE A 109 -20.16 -25.20 -4.71
CA PHE A 109 -19.30 -26.33 -4.39
C PHE A 109 -19.21 -26.57 -2.88
N HIS A 110 -19.73 -27.73 -2.44
CA HIS A 110 -19.97 -28.06 -1.02
C HIS A 110 -18.98 -29.08 -0.43
N GLU A 111 -17.99 -29.50 -1.21
CA GLU A 111 -17.09 -30.60 -0.80
C GLU A 111 -15.81 -30.12 -0.12
N SER A 112 -15.52 -28.81 -0.17
CA SER A 112 -14.32 -28.26 0.45
C SER A 112 -14.37 -28.34 1.98
N GLN A 113 -13.23 -28.60 2.61
CA GLN A 113 -13.02 -28.57 4.06
C GLN A 113 -12.21 -27.36 4.52
N GLU A 114 -11.82 -26.48 3.60
CA GLU A 114 -11.04 -25.29 3.90
C GLU A 114 -11.82 -24.25 4.71
N LYS A 115 -11.08 -23.35 5.36
CA LYS A 115 -11.64 -22.30 6.23
C LYS A 115 -12.63 -21.37 5.50
N ASP A 116 -12.38 -21.11 4.22
CA ASP A 116 -13.12 -20.14 3.38
C ASP A 116 -14.17 -20.84 2.50
N LYS A 117 -14.47 -22.13 2.75
CA LYS A 117 -15.41 -22.94 1.96
C LYS A 117 -16.80 -22.34 1.77
N GLU A 118 -17.27 -21.52 2.71
CA GLU A 118 -18.59 -20.87 2.63
C GLU A 118 -18.72 -20.01 1.35
N LEU A 119 -17.61 -19.42 0.88
CA LEU A 119 -17.58 -18.71 -0.39
C LEU A 119 -17.89 -19.63 -1.58
N LEU A 120 -17.38 -20.87 -1.56
CA LEU A 120 -17.63 -21.86 -2.60
C LEU A 120 -19.04 -22.44 -2.50
N GLU A 121 -19.54 -22.67 -1.29
CA GLU A 121 -20.89 -23.16 -1.01
C GLU A 121 -21.99 -22.20 -1.53
N HIS A 122 -21.66 -20.91 -1.64
CA HIS A 122 -22.56 -19.84 -2.08
C HIS A 122 -21.98 -19.02 -3.24
N PHE A 123 -21.17 -19.63 -4.10
CA PHE A 123 -20.51 -18.92 -5.19
C PHE A 123 -21.50 -18.39 -6.26
N ASP A 124 -22.74 -18.84 -6.24
CA ASP A 124 -23.84 -18.38 -7.10
C ASP A 124 -24.10 -16.87 -6.99
N VAL A 125 -23.88 -16.28 -5.81
CA VAL A 125 -24.03 -14.83 -5.63
C VAL A 125 -22.93 -14.07 -6.38
N VAL A 126 -21.71 -14.61 -6.44
CA VAL A 126 -20.57 -14.04 -7.17
C VAL A 126 -20.85 -14.12 -8.67
N VAL A 127 -21.33 -15.26 -9.16
CA VAL A 127 -21.74 -15.44 -10.57
C VAL A 127 -22.82 -14.42 -10.97
N THR A 128 -23.81 -14.21 -10.10
CA THR A 128 -24.90 -13.27 -10.35
C THR A 128 -24.39 -11.83 -10.52
N GLU A 129 -23.45 -11.40 -9.68
CA GLU A 129 -22.88 -10.05 -9.75
C GLU A 129 -21.85 -9.90 -10.88
N LEU A 130 -21.12 -10.95 -11.24
CA LEU A 130 -20.21 -10.97 -12.40
C LEU A 130 -20.95 -10.71 -13.72
N LYS A 131 -22.22 -11.11 -13.84
CA LYS A 131 -23.04 -10.83 -15.02
C LYS A 131 -23.48 -9.37 -15.15
N LYS A 132 -23.32 -8.56 -14.09
CA LYS A 132 -23.76 -7.16 -14.03
C LYS A 132 -22.65 -6.16 -14.33
N ILE A 133 -21.38 -6.55 -14.21
CA ILE A 133 -20.25 -5.64 -14.48
C ILE A 133 -20.05 -5.40 -15.98
N LYS A 134 -19.28 -4.37 -16.32
CA LYS A 134 -18.96 -4.04 -17.72
C LYS A 134 -18.18 -5.19 -18.37
N ALA A 135 -18.50 -5.47 -19.63
CA ALA A 135 -17.89 -6.57 -20.39
C ALA A 135 -16.35 -6.55 -20.41
N PRO A 136 -15.66 -5.40 -20.56
CA PRO A 136 -14.20 -5.36 -20.48
C PRO A 136 -13.65 -5.86 -19.13
N TYR A 137 -14.30 -5.51 -18.01
CA TYR A 137 -13.87 -5.97 -16.68
C TYR A 137 -14.09 -7.46 -16.50
N TYR A 138 -15.24 -7.97 -16.93
CA TYR A 138 -15.53 -9.41 -16.90
C TYR A 138 -14.49 -10.20 -17.70
N GLN A 139 -14.17 -9.76 -18.91
CA GLN A 139 -13.17 -10.41 -19.77
C GLN A 139 -11.79 -10.47 -19.12
N ILE A 140 -11.37 -9.40 -18.44
CA ILE A 140 -10.11 -9.38 -17.68
C ILE A 140 -10.14 -10.42 -16.55
N ILE A 141 -11.20 -10.40 -15.73
CA ILE A 141 -11.36 -11.33 -14.60
C ILE A 141 -11.36 -12.79 -15.09
N GLN A 142 -12.13 -13.09 -16.13
CA GLN A 142 -12.20 -14.43 -16.71
C GLN A 142 -10.84 -14.89 -17.24
N GLU A 143 -10.13 -14.03 -17.98
CA GLU A 143 -8.82 -14.37 -18.53
C GLU A 143 -7.79 -14.64 -17.43
N MET A 144 -7.74 -13.78 -16.39
CA MET A 144 -6.81 -13.96 -15.27
C MET A 144 -7.13 -15.22 -14.49
N THR A 145 -8.42 -15.47 -14.23
CA THR A 145 -8.91 -16.68 -13.56
C THR A 145 -8.50 -17.94 -14.35
N ARG A 146 -8.62 -17.91 -15.69
CA ARG A 146 -8.19 -19.01 -16.55
C ARG A 146 -6.67 -19.25 -16.47
N LYS A 147 -5.86 -18.18 -16.56
CA LYS A 147 -4.39 -18.30 -16.49
C LYS A 147 -3.95 -18.85 -15.13
N MET A 148 -4.50 -18.31 -14.04
CA MET A 148 -4.18 -18.71 -12.67
C MET A 148 -4.62 -20.15 -12.39
N GLY A 149 -5.84 -20.53 -12.80
CA GLY A 149 -6.34 -21.90 -12.62
C GLY A 149 -5.53 -22.95 -13.38
N ASN A 150 -5.00 -22.61 -14.57
CA ASN A 150 -4.08 -23.49 -15.27
C ASN A 150 -2.73 -23.60 -14.57
N GLY A 151 -2.13 -22.48 -14.13
CA GLY A 151 -0.87 -22.51 -13.40
C GLY A 151 -0.95 -23.30 -12.08
N MET A 152 -2.01 -23.07 -11.30
CA MET A 152 -2.29 -23.83 -10.08
C MET A 152 -2.50 -25.32 -10.34
N ALA A 153 -3.21 -25.69 -11.41
CA ALA A 153 -3.35 -27.09 -11.81
C ALA A 153 -2.01 -27.72 -12.19
N ASP A 154 -1.17 -27.01 -12.95
CA ASP A 154 0.16 -27.47 -13.33
C ASP A 154 1.04 -27.69 -12.08
N TYR A 155 0.97 -26.79 -11.09
CA TYR A 155 1.69 -26.94 -9.82
C TYR A 155 1.17 -28.07 -8.94
N ALA A 156 -0.15 -28.22 -8.81
CA ALA A 156 -0.76 -29.31 -8.04
C ALA A 156 -0.40 -30.70 -8.62
N GLN A 157 -0.10 -30.77 -9.92
CA GLN A 157 0.35 -31.99 -10.61
C GLN A 157 1.87 -32.18 -10.59
N ASN A 158 2.64 -31.20 -10.13
CA ASN A 158 4.11 -31.24 -10.15
C ASN A 158 4.67 -32.00 -8.93
N GLU A 159 4.62 -33.34 -9.02
CA GLU A 159 5.14 -34.24 -7.97
C GLU A 159 6.61 -33.96 -7.63
N GLU A 160 7.42 -33.55 -8.60
CA GLU A 160 8.84 -33.27 -8.41
C GLU A 160 9.05 -32.03 -7.53
N MET A 161 8.34 -30.93 -7.82
CA MET A 161 8.42 -29.72 -7.01
C MET A 161 7.83 -29.93 -5.62
N ILE A 162 6.73 -30.67 -5.49
CA ILE A 162 6.14 -31.01 -4.18
C ILE A 162 7.15 -31.80 -3.33
N LYS A 163 7.86 -32.75 -3.93
CA LYS A 163 8.83 -33.60 -3.22
C LYS A 163 10.15 -32.90 -2.91
N ASN A 164 10.67 -32.15 -3.88
CA ASN A 164 12.03 -31.60 -3.82
C ASN A 164 12.08 -30.11 -3.47
N GLY A 165 10.93 -29.43 -3.42
CA GLY A 165 10.82 -27.97 -3.31
C GLY A 165 11.17 -27.25 -4.61
N VAL A 166 11.16 -25.92 -4.55
CA VAL A 166 11.59 -25.06 -5.66
C VAL A 166 13.12 -25.16 -5.84
N GLN A 167 13.60 -25.38 -7.07
CA GLN A 167 15.03 -25.58 -7.33
C GLN A 167 15.75 -24.28 -7.68
N THR A 168 15.26 -23.51 -8.66
CA THR A 168 15.96 -22.31 -9.17
C THR A 168 15.22 -21.02 -8.85
N ILE A 169 15.92 -19.88 -8.95
CA ILE A 169 15.31 -18.56 -8.80
C ILE A 169 14.26 -18.33 -9.90
N GLU A 170 14.47 -18.82 -11.12
CA GLU A 170 13.49 -18.69 -12.21
C GLU A 170 12.21 -19.48 -11.92
N GLU A 171 12.30 -20.68 -11.35
CA GLU A 171 11.13 -21.44 -10.91
C GLU A 171 10.37 -20.71 -9.79
N TYR A 172 11.12 -20.11 -8.87
CA TYR A 172 10.56 -19.30 -7.78
C TYR A 172 9.82 -18.06 -8.31
N GLU A 173 10.42 -17.35 -9.26
CA GLU A 173 9.79 -16.19 -9.90
C GLU A 173 8.60 -16.59 -10.76
N LEU A 174 8.68 -17.71 -11.48
CA LEU A 174 7.56 -18.25 -12.24
C LEU A 174 6.39 -18.62 -11.34
N TYR A 175 6.66 -19.23 -10.17
CA TYR A 175 5.62 -19.50 -9.18
C TYR A 175 4.96 -18.22 -8.70
N CYS A 176 5.76 -17.23 -8.28
CA CYS A 176 5.25 -15.93 -7.87
C CYS A 176 4.47 -15.21 -8.98
N HIS A 177 4.87 -15.39 -10.25
CA HIS A 177 4.12 -14.86 -11.40
C HIS A 177 2.72 -15.48 -11.49
N TYR A 178 2.59 -16.79 -11.37
CA TYR A 178 1.29 -17.46 -11.44
C TYR A 178 0.34 -17.10 -10.29
N VAL A 179 0.84 -17.04 -9.05
CA VAL A 179 -0.02 -16.84 -7.87
C VAL A 179 -0.24 -15.37 -7.51
N ALA A 180 0.65 -14.46 -7.95
CA ALA A 180 0.55 -13.03 -7.64
C ALA A 180 0.73 -12.14 -8.88
N GLY A 181 1.64 -12.46 -9.80
CA GLY A 181 1.89 -11.69 -11.03
C GLY A 181 0.65 -11.49 -11.88
N LEU A 182 -0.11 -12.57 -12.11
CA LEU A 182 -1.39 -12.54 -12.83
C LEU A 182 -2.44 -11.66 -12.13
N VAL A 183 -2.45 -11.65 -10.80
CA VAL A 183 -3.33 -10.76 -10.02
C VAL A 183 -2.96 -9.31 -10.25
N GLY A 184 -1.66 -9.00 -10.22
CA GLY A 184 -1.14 -7.70 -10.59
C GLY A 184 -1.53 -7.29 -12.02
N GLU A 185 -1.37 -8.19 -13.01
CA GLU A 185 -1.75 -7.95 -14.41
C GLU A 185 -3.23 -7.58 -14.53
N GLY A 186 -4.10 -8.37 -13.89
CA GLY A 186 -5.54 -8.13 -13.86
C GLY A 186 -5.89 -6.77 -13.26
N LEU A 187 -5.32 -6.45 -12.11
CA LEU A 187 -5.53 -5.16 -11.43
C LEU A 187 -5.07 -3.99 -12.30
N THR A 188 -3.86 -4.05 -12.87
CA THR A 188 -3.34 -3.00 -13.75
C THR A 188 -4.26 -2.79 -14.95
N ARG A 189 -4.74 -3.87 -15.57
CA ARG A 189 -5.68 -3.80 -16.71
C ARG A 189 -7.01 -3.16 -16.30
N LEU A 190 -7.57 -3.52 -15.14
CA LEU A 190 -8.77 -2.89 -14.60
C LEU A 190 -8.55 -1.39 -14.36
N PHE A 191 -7.41 -0.98 -13.78
CA PHE A 191 -7.11 0.43 -13.52
C PHE A 191 -6.94 1.26 -14.79
N VAL A 192 -6.32 0.68 -15.82
CA VAL A 192 -6.13 1.34 -17.11
C VAL A 192 -7.45 1.44 -17.88
N GLU A 193 -8.23 0.37 -17.90
CA GLU A 193 -9.55 0.32 -18.55
C GLU A 193 -10.54 1.31 -17.90
N SER A 194 -10.45 1.50 -16.58
CA SER A 194 -11.26 2.49 -15.86
C SER A 194 -10.72 3.93 -15.96
N GLU A 195 -9.64 4.16 -16.72
CA GLU A 195 -8.93 5.45 -16.86
C GLU A 195 -8.33 6.04 -15.57
N LEU A 196 -8.30 5.27 -14.47
CA LEU A 196 -7.81 5.70 -13.15
C LEU A 196 -6.29 5.52 -12.99
N ALA A 197 -5.64 4.94 -13.99
CA ALA A 197 -4.19 4.84 -14.08
C ALA A 197 -3.65 5.37 -15.42
N ASN A 198 -2.33 5.51 -15.51
CA ASN A 198 -1.66 5.88 -16.75
C ASN A 198 -1.64 4.68 -17.72
N PRO A 199 -2.15 4.82 -18.96
CA PRO A 199 -2.17 3.71 -19.92
C PRO A 199 -0.78 3.16 -20.25
N LYS A 200 0.29 3.96 -20.08
CA LYS A 200 1.68 3.49 -20.25
C LYS A 200 2.08 2.37 -19.27
N LEU A 201 1.33 2.14 -18.20
CA LEU A 201 1.57 0.99 -17.32
C LEU A 201 1.31 -0.33 -18.06
N ALA A 202 0.37 -0.37 -19.00
CA ALA A 202 0.10 -1.56 -19.82
C ALA A 202 1.26 -1.90 -20.76
N GLU A 203 2.09 -0.91 -21.14
CA GLU A 203 3.28 -1.10 -21.97
C GLU A 203 4.51 -1.60 -21.18
N ARG A 204 4.41 -1.69 -19.85
CA ARG A 204 5.52 -2.03 -18.96
C ARG A 204 5.14 -3.16 -17.98
N PRO A 205 4.90 -4.38 -18.48
CA PRO A 205 4.49 -5.50 -17.64
C PRO A 205 5.47 -5.83 -16.51
N SER A 206 6.78 -5.52 -16.69
CA SER A 206 7.78 -5.73 -15.64
C SER A 206 7.48 -4.96 -14.34
N LEU A 207 6.87 -3.77 -14.43
CA LEU A 207 6.51 -2.97 -13.25
C LEU A 207 5.41 -3.65 -12.44
N THR A 208 4.40 -4.16 -13.15
CA THR A 208 3.31 -4.93 -12.56
C THR A 208 3.82 -6.22 -11.95
N GLU A 209 4.73 -6.91 -12.65
CA GLU A 209 5.39 -8.12 -12.15
C GLU A 209 6.15 -7.82 -10.85
N SER A 210 6.95 -6.75 -10.81
CA SER A 210 7.68 -6.35 -9.61
C SER A 210 6.77 -6.02 -8.43
N MET A 211 5.63 -5.37 -8.65
CA MET A 211 4.63 -5.13 -7.60
C MET A 211 4.14 -6.44 -6.97
N ALA A 212 3.85 -7.45 -7.80
CA ALA A 212 3.38 -8.74 -7.34
C ALA A 212 4.49 -9.57 -6.66
N GLN A 213 5.65 -9.66 -7.30
CA GLN A 213 6.83 -10.36 -6.78
C GLN A 213 7.23 -9.81 -5.41
N PHE A 214 7.22 -8.48 -5.22
CA PHE A 214 7.58 -7.90 -3.93
C PHE A 214 6.66 -8.36 -2.79
N LEU A 215 5.34 -8.39 -3.02
CA LEU A 215 4.37 -8.85 -2.03
C LEU A 215 4.51 -10.35 -1.77
N GLN A 216 4.56 -11.16 -2.83
CA GLN A 216 4.58 -12.61 -2.70
C GLN A 216 5.87 -13.11 -2.07
N LYS A 217 7.02 -12.60 -2.51
CA LYS A 217 8.31 -12.94 -1.90
C LYS A 217 8.36 -12.52 -0.44
N THR A 218 7.80 -11.37 -0.08
CA THR A 218 7.71 -10.95 1.33
C THR A 218 6.88 -11.91 2.18
N ASN A 219 5.75 -12.39 1.66
CA ASN A 219 4.92 -13.38 2.35
C ASN A 219 5.68 -14.69 2.55
N ILE A 220 6.30 -15.23 1.50
CA ILE A 220 7.08 -16.48 1.54
C ILE A 220 8.22 -16.40 2.56
N ILE A 221 8.92 -15.27 2.63
CA ILE A 221 10.00 -15.08 3.61
C ILE A 221 9.47 -15.08 5.05
N ARG A 222 8.35 -14.39 5.28
CA ARG A 222 7.74 -14.28 6.62
C ARG A 222 7.16 -15.62 7.08
N ASP A 223 6.59 -16.38 6.17
CA ASP A 223 5.76 -17.56 6.48
C ASP A 223 6.57 -18.87 6.46
N ILE A 224 7.90 -18.82 6.25
CA ILE A 224 8.82 -19.97 6.21
C ILE A 224 8.58 -21.03 7.29
N HIS A 225 8.29 -20.62 8.53
CA HIS A 225 8.04 -21.58 9.62
C HIS A 225 6.69 -22.31 9.47
N GLU A 226 5.63 -21.60 9.08
CA GLU A 226 4.31 -22.19 8.87
C GLU A 226 4.34 -23.09 7.62
N ASP A 227 4.96 -22.63 6.54
CA ASP A 227 5.16 -23.44 5.33
C ASP A 227 5.92 -24.71 5.60
N TRP A 228 6.95 -24.66 6.45
CA TRP A 228 7.68 -25.85 6.86
C TRP A 228 6.83 -26.85 7.64
N GLN A 229 5.98 -26.37 8.56
CA GLN A 229 5.06 -27.23 9.32
C GLN A 229 4.07 -27.96 8.41
N ASP A 230 3.66 -27.29 7.33
CA ASP A 230 2.75 -27.83 6.32
C ASP A 230 3.48 -28.66 5.23
N GLY A 231 4.81 -28.81 5.34
CA GLY A 231 5.62 -29.58 4.41
C GLY A 231 5.94 -28.88 3.09
N ARG A 232 5.63 -27.59 2.96
CA ARG A 232 5.92 -26.75 1.78
C ARG A 232 7.36 -26.20 1.82
N ARG A 233 7.97 -26.04 0.65
CA ARG A 233 9.39 -25.63 0.49
C ARG A 233 9.54 -24.62 -0.65
N TRP A 234 9.29 -23.34 -0.35
CA TRP A 234 9.26 -22.27 -1.36
C TRP A 234 10.59 -21.57 -1.60
N TYR A 235 11.53 -21.61 -0.66
CA TYR A 235 12.85 -21.04 -0.89
C TYR A 235 13.57 -21.86 -1.98
N PRO A 236 14.10 -21.22 -3.04
CA PRO A 236 14.78 -21.94 -4.08
C PRO A 236 16.08 -22.56 -3.56
N LYS A 237 16.33 -23.82 -3.94
CA LYS A 237 17.57 -24.54 -3.62
C LYS A 237 18.82 -23.80 -4.05
N GLU A 238 18.77 -23.13 -5.18
CA GLU A 238 19.83 -22.24 -5.65
C GLU A 238 20.24 -21.20 -4.59
N ILE A 239 19.33 -20.70 -3.76
CA ILE A 239 19.64 -19.79 -2.65
C ILE A 239 20.01 -20.55 -1.38
N TRP A 240 19.14 -21.41 -0.86
CA TRP A 240 19.35 -21.97 0.49
C TRP A 240 20.57 -22.89 0.58
N SER A 241 20.90 -23.60 -0.51
CA SER A 241 22.04 -24.54 -0.56
C SER A 241 23.40 -23.85 -0.50
N GLN A 242 23.46 -22.52 -0.69
CA GLN A 242 24.68 -21.74 -0.50
C GLN A 242 25.01 -21.50 0.99
N HIS A 243 24.03 -21.72 1.88
CA HIS A 243 24.14 -21.42 3.30
C HIS A 243 24.08 -22.68 4.17
N VAL A 244 23.19 -23.61 3.84
CA VAL A 244 22.98 -24.85 4.60
C VAL A 244 23.05 -26.08 3.67
N ASP A 245 23.46 -27.23 4.23
CA ASP A 245 23.68 -28.45 3.43
C ASP A 245 22.35 -29.16 3.11
N LYS A 246 21.39 -29.09 4.03
CA LYS A 246 20.03 -29.64 3.88
C LYS A 246 18.98 -28.61 4.23
N TRP A 247 17.78 -28.74 3.66
CA TRP A 247 16.68 -27.84 3.96
C TRP A 247 16.31 -27.83 5.45
N GLU A 248 16.33 -29.00 6.10
CA GLU A 248 16.01 -29.15 7.51
C GLU A 248 16.95 -28.38 8.44
N ASP A 249 18.19 -28.12 7.99
CA ASP A 249 19.18 -27.35 8.76
C ASP A 249 18.78 -25.87 8.92
N MET A 250 17.86 -25.36 8.09
CA MET A 250 17.26 -24.02 8.27
C MET A 250 16.58 -23.87 9.63
N PHE A 251 16.11 -24.98 10.21
CA PHE A 251 15.34 -25.02 11.45
C PHE A 251 16.13 -25.62 12.62
N ASP A 252 17.40 -26.00 12.42
CA ASP A 252 18.30 -26.43 13.50
C ASP A 252 18.83 -25.21 14.28
N PRO A 253 18.57 -25.11 15.60
CA PRO A 253 19.12 -24.04 16.42
C PRO A 253 20.66 -23.92 16.36
N SER A 254 21.38 -25.02 16.08
CA SER A 254 22.84 -25.02 15.95
C SER A 254 23.33 -24.29 14.68
N GLN A 255 22.49 -24.23 13.64
CA GLN A 255 22.79 -23.61 12.34
C GLN A 255 22.11 -22.23 12.18
N GLN A 256 21.54 -21.67 13.24
CA GLN A 256 20.73 -20.44 13.21
C GLN A 256 21.42 -19.27 12.48
N THR A 257 22.73 -19.11 12.61
CA THR A 257 23.48 -18.06 11.90
C THR A 257 23.40 -18.23 10.39
N LYS A 258 23.64 -19.43 9.88
CA LYS A 258 23.57 -19.74 8.43
C LYS A 258 22.13 -19.63 7.90
N ALA A 259 21.15 -20.08 8.69
CA ALA A 259 19.74 -19.93 8.34
C ALA A 259 19.35 -18.44 8.22
N LEU A 260 19.86 -17.58 9.12
CA LEU A 260 19.66 -16.13 9.02
C LEU A 260 20.36 -15.50 7.82
N GLU A 261 21.53 -15.98 7.41
CA GLU A 261 22.21 -15.54 6.19
C GLU A 261 21.42 -15.94 4.93
N CYS A 262 20.77 -17.11 4.94
CA CYS A 262 19.83 -17.51 3.88
C CYS A 262 18.60 -16.60 3.85
N VAL A 263 18.02 -16.25 5.01
CA VAL A 263 16.93 -15.25 5.08
C VAL A 263 17.40 -13.90 4.54
N SER A 264 18.63 -13.47 4.85
CA SER A 264 19.23 -12.25 4.27
C SER A 264 19.28 -12.30 2.74
N ALA A 265 19.66 -13.43 2.14
CA ALA A 265 19.69 -13.61 0.69
C ALA A 265 18.28 -13.53 0.06
N MET A 266 17.27 -14.12 0.71
CA MET A 266 15.88 -14.00 0.24
C MET A 266 15.33 -12.59 0.36
N VAL A 267 15.65 -11.88 1.45
CA VAL A 267 15.28 -10.45 1.61
C VAL A 267 15.93 -9.61 0.52
N LEU A 268 17.20 -9.86 0.19
CA LEU A 268 17.88 -9.19 -0.93
C LEU A 268 17.17 -9.45 -2.26
N ASP A 269 16.76 -10.69 -2.53
CA ASP A 269 16.02 -11.06 -3.73
C ASP A 269 14.65 -10.36 -3.82
N ALA A 270 13.96 -10.15 -2.70
CA ALA A 270 12.73 -9.35 -2.66
C ALA A 270 13.02 -7.85 -2.88
N LEU A 271 14.03 -7.29 -2.21
CA LEU A 271 14.34 -5.85 -2.24
C LEU A 271 14.63 -5.31 -3.64
N LYS A 272 15.04 -6.16 -4.60
CA LYS A 272 15.33 -5.75 -6.00
C LYS A 272 14.12 -5.16 -6.72
N HIS A 273 12.90 -5.45 -6.26
CA HIS A 273 11.65 -4.97 -6.86
C HIS A 273 11.21 -3.59 -6.33
N SER A 274 11.87 -3.05 -5.30
CA SER A 274 11.41 -1.85 -4.57
C SER A 274 11.31 -0.62 -5.47
N GLU A 275 12.32 -0.37 -6.30
CA GLU A 275 12.40 0.79 -7.19
C GLU A 275 11.31 0.74 -8.26
N GLU A 276 11.05 -0.45 -8.81
CA GLU A 276 9.98 -0.64 -9.79
C GLU A 276 8.59 -0.50 -9.16
N CYS A 277 8.40 -0.94 -7.91
CA CYS A 277 7.17 -0.70 -7.16
C CYS A 277 6.91 0.80 -6.98
N LEU A 278 7.92 1.56 -6.56
CA LEU A 278 7.84 3.03 -6.43
C LEU A 278 7.54 3.70 -7.78
N PHE A 279 8.16 3.23 -8.86
CA PHE A 279 7.91 3.74 -10.20
C PHE A 279 6.49 3.41 -10.70
N TYR A 280 6.00 2.20 -10.43
CA TYR A 280 4.63 1.78 -10.76
C TYR A 280 3.61 2.70 -10.09
N MET A 281 3.77 2.95 -8.78
CA MET A 281 2.87 3.81 -8.01
C MET A 281 2.83 5.25 -8.51
N ALA A 282 3.92 5.74 -9.13
CA ALA A 282 3.93 7.06 -9.79
C ALA A 282 3.02 7.14 -11.03
N GLY A 283 2.63 6.00 -11.59
CA GLY A 283 1.71 5.90 -12.73
C GLY A 283 0.23 5.88 -12.36
N ILE A 284 -0.12 5.85 -11.08
CA ILE A 284 -1.52 5.84 -10.61
C ILE A 284 -2.05 7.27 -10.49
N LYS A 285 -3.26 7.53 -10.99
CA LYS A 285 -3.85 8.87 -11.03
C LYS A 285 -4.89 9.09 -9.92
N ASP A 286 -5.70 8.07 -9.65
CA ASP A 286 -6.77 8.12 -8.65
C ASP A 286 -6.23 7.82 -7.25
N GLN A 287 -6.64 8.61 -6.26
CA GLN A 287 -6.14 8.51 -4.89
C GLN A 287 -6.55 7.19 -4.22
N SER A 288 -7.75 6.67 -4.49
CA SER A 288 -8.20 5.41 -3.91
C SER A 288 -7.44 4.22 -4.49
N VAL A 289 -7.17 4.23 -5.79
CA VAL A 289 -6.33 3.23 -6.46
C VAL A 289 -4.89 3.33 -5.95
N PHE A 290 -4.38 4.56 -5.75
CA PHE A 290 -3.04 4.77 -5.18
C PHE A 290 -2.95 4.19 -3.78
N ASN A 291 -3.92 4.47 -2.90
CA ASN A 291 -3.99 3.91 -1.56
C ASN A 291 -4.02 2.37 -1.60
N PHE A 292 -4.84 1.81 -2.49
CA PHE A 292 -4.98 0.37 -2.68
C PHE A 292 -3.66 -0.32 -3.04
N VAL A 293 -2.86 0.27 -3.92
CA VAL A 293 -1.56 -0.31 -4.28
C VAL A 293 -0.45 0.06 -3.29
N ALA A 294 -0.50 1.23 -2.66
CA ALA A 294 0.59 1.73 -1.81
C ALA A 294 0.61 1.10 -0.42
N ILE A 295 -0.55 0.86 0.19
CA ILE A 295 -0.64 0.28 1.54
C ILE A 295 0.03 -1.09 1.60
N PRO A 296 -0.29 -2.09 0.74
CA PRO A 296 0.36 -3.40 0.77
C PRO A 296 1.88 -3.31 0.59
N GLN A 297 2.35 -2.44 -0.30
CA GLN A 297 3.77 -2.26 -0.60
C GLN A 297 4.53 -1.65 0.58
N GLY A 298 3.96 -0.65 1.25
CA GLY A 298 4.50 -0.08 2.49
C GLY A 298 4.56 -1.10 3.63
N MET A 299 3.56 -1.98 3.72
CA MET A 299 3.52 -3.06 4.70
C MET A 299 4.55 -4.15 4.39
N ALA A 300 4.78 -4.43 3.11
CA ALA A 300 5.76 -5.40 2.67
C ALA A 300 7.20 -4.97 2.99
N ILE A 301 7.60 -3.73 2.69
CA ILE A 301 8.96 -3.25 3.04
C ILE A 301 9.19 -3.22 4.57
N ALA A 302 8.15 -2.90 5.35
CA ALA A 302 8.21 -2.98 6.80
C ALA A 302 8.35 -4.43 7.31
N THR A 303 7.68 -5.38 6.64
CA THR A 303 7.78 -6.81 6.96
C THR A 303 9.15 -7.36 6.59
N LEU A 304 9.72 -6.96 5.44
CA LEU A 304 11.10 -7.30 5.06
C LEU A 304 12.10 -6.81 6.10
N GLU A 305 11.93 -5.60 6.63
CA GLU A 305 12.75 -5.10 7.74
C GLU A 305 12.61 -5.93 9.02
N LEU A 306 11.39 -6.39 9.32
CA LEU A 306 11.08 -7.18 10.51
C LEU A 306 11.70 -8.59 10.46
N VAL A 307 11.64 -9.25 9.30
CA VAL A 307 12.18 -10.62 9.10
C VAL A 307 13.70 -10.60 8.92
N PHE A 308 14.26 -9.50 8.41
CA PHE A 308 15.69 -9.37 8.16
C PHE A 308 16.51 -9.56 9.44
N ARG A 309 17.40 -10.55 9.44
CA ARG A 309 18.29 -10.91 10.57
C ARG A 309 17.54 -11.23 11.88
N ASN A 310 16.27 -11.61 11.80
CA ASN A 310 15.44 -11.89 12.97
C ASN A 310 15.24 -13.41 13.16
N PRO A 311 15.84 -14.03 14.20
CA PRO A 311 15.75 -15.49 14.41
C PRO A 311 14.34 -15.99 14.74
N GLU A 312 13.42 -15.10 15.10
CA GLU A 312 12.03 -15.47 15.39
C GLU A 312 11.27 -15.93 14.13
N VAL A 313 11.67 -15.49 12.93
CA VAL A 313 11.04 -15.89 11.66
C VAL A 313 11.14 -17.41 11.41
N LEU A 314 12.20 -18.04 11.92
CA LEU A 314 12.42 -19.49 11.80
C LEU A 314 11.60 -20.31 12.80
N LYS A 315 10.97 -19.65 13.78
CA LYS A 315 10.28 -20.29 14.92
C LYS A 315 8.78 -20.04 14.93
N ARG A 316 8.33 -18.98 14.26
CA ARG A 316 6.93 -18.55 14.21
C ARG A 316 6.74 -17.51 13.12
N ASN A 317 5.47 -17.29 12.76
CA ASN A 317 5.08 -16.17 11.92
C ASN A 317 5.23 -14.84 12.67
N VAL A 318 6.17 -14.00 12.20
CA VAL A 318 6.43 -12.66 12.75
C VAL A 318 5.58 -11.63 12.00
N LYS A 319 4.87 -10.78 12.75
CA LYS A 319 3.97 -9.77 12.17
C LYS A 319 4.31 -8.40 12.73
N ILE A 320 4.23 -7.39 11.87
CA ILE A 320 4.25 -5.99 12.30
C ILE A 320 3.09 -5.73 13.26
N THR A 321 3.31 -4.84 14.23
CA THR A 321 2.28 -4.55 15.23
C THR A 321 1.11 -3.81 14.59
N LYS A 322 -0.08 -3.91 15.19
CA LYS A 322 -1.26 -3.18 14.70
C LYS A 322 -1.05 -1.66 14.69
N GLY A 323 -0.28 -1.12 15.63
CA GLY A 323 0.06 0.30 15.66
C GLY A 323 0.96 0.72 14.51
N ASP A 324 1.99 -0.08 14.23
CA ASP A 324 2.89 0.17 13.09
C ASP A 324 2.14 0.02 11.76
N ALA A 325 1.24 -0.96 11.65
CA ALA A 325 0.35 -1.11 10.51
C ALA A 325 -0.51 0.14 10.28
N CYS A 326 -1.21 0.64 11.31
CA CYS A 326 -2.01 1.86 11.20
C CYS A 326 -1.17 3.08 10.82
N LYS A 327 0.07 3.18 11.32
CA LYS A 327 0.99 4.25 10.94
C LYS A 327 1.36 4.17 9.46
N ILE A 328 1.78 3.00 8.99
CA ILE A 328 2.16 2.78 7.59
C ILE A 328 0.96 3.07 6.69
N MET A 329 -0.22 2.56 7.04
CA MET A 329 -1.45 2.84 6.30
C MET A 329 -1.68 4.36 6.19
N PHE A 330 -1.62 5.08 7.31
CA PHE A 330 -1.79 6.54 7.32
C PHE A 330 -0.75 7.26 6.46
N GLU A 331 0.52 6.86 6.52
CA GLU A 331 1.60 7.46 5.73
C GLU A 331 1.46 7.14 4.23
N CYS A 332 1.10 5.90 3.89
CA CYS A 332 0.97 5.43 2.51
C CYS A 332 -0.25 5.97 1.78
N THR A 333 -1.27 6.49 2.49
CA THR A 333 -2.44 7.10 1.86
C THR A 333 -2.27 8.57 1.49
N GLN A 334 -1.15 9.21 1.86
CA GLN A 334 -0.99 10.65 1.67
C GLN A 334 -0.61 11.02 0.23
N ASN A 335 0.50 10.46 -0.27
CA ASN A 335 1.04 10.68 -1.61
C ASN A 335 2.32 9.86 -1.81
N LEU A 336 2.83 9.84 -3.04
CA LEU A 336 4.04 9.13 -3.42
C LEU A 336 5.29 9.55 -2.62
N TYR A 337 5.43 10.84 -2.27
CA TYR A 337 6.58 11.29 -1.49
C TYR A 337 6.61 10.64 -0.11
N THR A 338 5.46 10.57 0.57
CA THR A 338 5.36 9.91 1.88
C THR A 338 5.61 8.40 1.78
N VAL A 339 5.13 7.73 0.73
CA VAL A 339 5.46 6.31 0.46
C VAL A 339 6.98 6.12 0.27
N CYS A 340 7.62 6.99 -0.52
CA CYS A 340 9.07 6.98 -0.67
C CYS A 340 9.80 7.15 0.67
N GLU A 341 9.34 8.03 1.56
CA GLU A 341 9.92 8.18 2.90
C GLU A 341 9.70 6.93 3.77
N VAL A 342 8.59 6.21 3.62
CA VAL A 342 8.38 4.90 4.25
C VAL A 342 9.40 3.88 3.75
N PHE A 343 9.57 3.73 2.44
CA PHE A 343 10.56 2.84 1.84
C PHE A 343 11.98 3.19 2.27
N LYS A 344 12.35 4.47 2.23
CA LYS A 344 13.64 4.99 2.69
C LYS A 344 13.90 4.68 4.15
N ARG A 345 12.90 4.87 5.02
CA ARG A 345 13.01 4.57 6.44
C ARG A 345 13.35 3.10 6.69
N TYR A 346 12.64 2.19 6.03
CA TYR A 346 12.85 0.76 6.24
C TYR A 346 14.12 0.25 5.54
N ALA A 347 14.47 0.76 4.36
CA ALA A 347 15.77 0.49 3.72
C ALA A 347 16.95 0.88 4.63
N ARG A 348 16.86 2.04 5.29
CA ARG A 348 17.87 2.48 6.28
C ARG A 348 17.93 1.61 7.53
N GLN A 349 16.79 1.13 8.00
CA GLN A 349 16.74 0.22 9.14
C GLN A 349 17.35 -1.15 8.79
N ILE A 350 17.08 -1.68 7.59
CA ILE A 350 17.74 -2.88 7.06
C ILE A 350 19.25 -2.65 6.96
N ALA A 351 19.69 -1.55 6.34
CA ALA A 351 21.11 -1.21 6.24
C ALA A 351 21.80 -1.09 7.62
N LYS A 352 21.09 -0.57 8.64
CA LYS A 352 21.60 -0.48 10.02
C LYS A 352 21.67 -1.85 10.72
N LYS A 353 20.75 -2.77 10.43
CA LYS A 353 20.74 -4.15 10.94
C LYS A 353 21.75 -5.06 10.22
N ASN A 354 22.25 -4.63 9.06
CA ASN A 354 23.15 -5.41 8.23
C ASN A 354 24.47 -5.70 8.96
N ASP A 355 24.94 -6.95 8.88
CA ASP A 355 26.13 -7.43 9.61
C ASP A 355 27.28 -7.66 8.63
N PRO A 356 28.46 -7.04 8.82
CA PRO A 356 29.62 -7.25 7.93
C PRO A 356 30.10 -8.70 7.79
N ARG A 357 29.67 -9.59 8.69
CA ARG A 357 29.97 -11.03 8.65
C ARG A 357 29.02 -11.82 7.74
N ASP A 358 27.86 -11.26 7.41
CA ASP A 358 26.89 -11.89 6.50
C ASP A 358 27.47 -11.87 5.08
N PRO A 359 27.49 -13.01 4.35
CA PRO A 359 28.03 -13.07 2.99
C PRO A 359 27.29 -12.12 2.03
N ASN A 360 26.05 -11.74 2.32
CA ASN A 360 25.23 -10.84 1.51
C ASN A 360 25.45 -9.35 1.84
N PHE A 361 26.33 -9.01 2.78
CA PHE A 361 26.48 -7.66 3.34
C PHE A 361 26.61 -6.57 2.27
N LEU A 362 27.51 -6.76 1.29
CA LEU A 362 27.78 -5.77 0.24
C LEU A 362 26.58 -5.59 -0.69
N ALA A 363 25.94 -6.68 -1.10
CA ALA A 363 24.80 -6.65 -2.01
C ALA A 363 23.57 -5.99 -1.35
N ILE A 364 23.30 -6.29 -0.08
CA ILE A 364 22.24 -5.65 0.69
C ILE A 364 22.50 -4.16 0.87
N SER A 365 23.74 -3.78 1.20
CA SER A 365 24.12 -2.37 1.36
C SER A 365 23.97 -1.61 0.04
N ALA A 366 24.39 -2.20 -1.07
CA ALA A 366 24.23 -1.64 -2.40
C ALA A 366 22.75 -1.48 -2.79
N GLN A 367 21.92 -2.50 -2.54
CA GLN A 367 20.49 -2.44 -2.86
C GLN A 367 19.76 -1.39 -2.01
N CYS A 368 20.06 -1.28 -0.71
CA CYS A 368 19.49 -0.23 0.15
C CYS A 368 19.90 1.18 -0.35
N ALA A 369 21.17 1.36 -0.75
CA ALA A 369 21.64 2.61 -1.31
C ALA A 369 20.98 2.93 -2.66
N LYS A 370 20.73 1.92 -3.50
CA LYS A 370 20.03 2.07 -4.79
C LYS A 370 18.58 2.54 -4.60
N ILE A 371 17.87 2.00 -3.60
CA ILE A 371 16.52 2.46 -3.24
C ILE A 371 16.56 3.95 -2.82
N GLU A 372 17.50 4.35 -1.96
CA GLU A 372 17.64 5.75 -1.56
C GLU A 372 17.97 6.67 -2.74
N GLN A 373 18.89 6.25 -3.59
CA GLN A 373 19.28 7.01 -4.78
C GLN A 373 18.10 7.16 -5.73
N PHE A 374 17.34 6.09 -5.98
CA PHE A 374 16.14 6.14 -6.81
C PHE A 374 15.11 7.14 -6.26
N ILE A 375 14.85 7.11 -4.95
CA ILE A 375 13.96 8.08 -4.30
C ILE A 375 14.48 9.52 -4.48
N GLU A 376 15.79 9.75 -4.36
CA GLU A 376 16.38 11.07 -4.60
C GLU A 376 16.31 11.51 -6.06
N THR A 377 16.21 10.59 -7.03
CA THR A 377 15.92 10.96 -8.43
C THR A 377 14.47 11.38 -8.65
N LEU A 378 13.52 10.78 -7.94
CA LEU A 378 12.10 11.16 -8.00
C LEU A 378 11.84 12.49 -7.27
N PHE A 379 12.50 12.69 -6.13
CA PHE A 379 12.34 13.87 -5.29
C PHE A 379 13.71 14.46 -4.92
N PRO A 380 14.35 15.20 -5.85
CA PRO A 380 15.65 15.80 -5.61
C PRO A 380 15.57 16.75 -4.41
N LYS A 381 16.47 16.56 -3.45
CA LYS A 381 16.64 17.53 -2.37
C LYS A 381 17.02 18.87 -2.99
N GLN A 382 16.20 19.88 -2.73
CA GLN A 382 16.52 21.26 -3.04
C GLN A 382 17.70 21.68 -2.15
N ASP A 383 18.92 21.49 -2.63
CA ASP A 383 20.11 22.06 -2.01
C ASP A 383 20.12 23.56 -2.34
N PRO A 384 20.00 24.47 -1.34
CA PRO A 384 20.00 25.91 -1.58
C PRO A 384 21.23 26.37 -2.36
N LYS A 385 22.37 25.66 -2.22
CA LYS A 385 23.60 25.95 -2.97
C LYS A 385 23.54 25.52 -4.44
N LYS A 386 22.78 24.49 -4.79
CA LYS A 386 22.56 24.11 -6.19
C LYS A 386 21.52 25.00 -6.85
N LEU A 387 20.46 25.36 -6.13
CA LEU A 387 19.43 26.29 -6.60
C LEU A 387 19.98 27.69 -6.86
N SER A 388 20.86 28.23 -6.01
CA SER A 388 21.49 29.53 -6.24
C SER A 388 22.40 29.53 -7.47
N VAL A 389 23.10 28.42 -7.73
CA VAL A 389 23.94 28.26 -8.93
C VAL A 389 23.08 28.14 -10.20
N THR A 390 21.99 27.37 -10.15
CA THR A 390 21.06 27.25 -11.28
C THR A 390 20.32 28.56 -11.55
N GLN A 391 19.86 29.27 -10.51
CA GLN A 391 19.21 30.58 -10.65
C GLN A 391 20.18 31.67 -11.16
N ALA A 392 21.44 31.66 -10.70
CA ALA A 392 22.47 32.57 -11.23
C ALA A 392 22.82 32.31 -12.70
N GLN A 393 22.69 31.06 -13.17
CA GLN A 393 22.87 30.71 -14.58
C GLN A 393 21.67 31.08 -15.46
N VAL A 394 20.45 31.02 -14.92
CA VAL A 394 19.22 31.41 -15.62
C VAL A 394 19.07 32.94 -15.69
N GLN A 395 19.39 33.67 -14.62
CA GLN A 395 19.40 35.15 -14.62
C GLN A 395 20.40 35.77 -15.59
N ASN A 396 21.49 35.07 -15.94
CA ASN A 396 22.43 35.52 -16.95
C ASN A 396 21.96 35.31 -18.40
N LYS A 397 20.80 34.66 -18.62
CA LYS A 397 20.28 34.34 -19.96
C LYS A 397 18.94 34.96 -20.31
N GLU A 398 18.21 35.56 -19.36
CA GLU A 398 16.97 36.28 -19.65
C GLU A 398 17.22 37.78 -19.80
N PRO A 399 16.58 38.46 -20.78
CA PRO A 399 16.61 39.92 -20.85
C PRO A 399 15.86 40.47 -19.64
N THR A 400 16.56 41.23 -18.79
CA THR A 400 15.97 41.88 -17.62
C THR A 400 14.85 42.84 -18.07
N MET A 401 13.63 42.66 -17.53
CA MET A 401 12.50 43.59 -17.68
C MET A 401 12.91 45.03 -17.38
N ASP A 402 12.40 45.97 -18.17
CA ASP A 402 12.67 47.41 -18.02
C ASP A 402 12.14 47.91 -16.66
N GLY A 403 12.95 48.71 -15.97
CA GLY A 403 12.68 49.18 -14.60
C GLY A 403 11.38 49.98 -14.48
N GLY A 404 10.90 50.55 -15.59
CA GLY A 404 9.62 51.23 -15.68
C GLY A 404 8.41 50.32 -15.46
N GLU A 405 8.42 49.10 -16.01
CA GLU A 405 7.29 48.15 -15.89
C GLU A 405 7.15 47.61 -14.47
N THR A 406 8.28 47.45 -13.77
CA THR A 406 8.30 47.01 -12.37
C THR A 406 7.68 48.06 -11.45
N LEU A 407 7.98 49.34 -11.66
CA LEU A 407 7.38 50.44 -10.88
C LEU A 407 5.87 50.56 -11.11
N VAL A 408 5.41 50.37 -12.36
CA VAL A 408 3.98 50.36 -12.68
C VAL A 408 3.27 49.20 -11.98
N LEU A 409 3.84 48.00 -12.00
CA LEU A 409 3.26 46.83 -11.34
C LEU A 409 3.15 47.02 -9.81
N PHE A 410 4.20 47.56 -9.17
CA PHE A 410 4.15 47.90 -7.74
C PHE A 410 3.10 48.96 -7.44
N GLY A 411 2.97 49.98 -8.30
CA GLY A 411 1.93 51.01 -8.18
C GLY A 411 0.51 50.42 -8.25
N VAL A 412 0.26 49.49 -9.18
CA VAL A 412 -1.03 48.82 -9.34
C VAL A 412 -1.37 47.96 -8.12
N VAL A 413 -0.40 47.22 -7.58
CA VAL A 413 -0.61 46.38 -6.39
C VAL A 413 -0.93 47.23 -5.16
N ILE A 414 -0.19 48.32 -4.95
CA ILE A 414 -0.44 49.24 -3.82
C ILE A 414 -1.82 49.89 -3.96
N ALA A 415 -2.18 50.35 -5.15
CA ALA A 415 -3.50 50.93 -5.41
C ALA A 415 -4.64 49.94 -5.14
N ALA A 416 -4.48 48.68 -5.55
CA ALA A 416 -5.45 47.62 -5.29
C ALA A 416 -5.62 47.36 -3.77
N LEU A 417 -4.51 47.28 -3.02
CA LEU A 417 -4.54 47.09 -1.57
C LEU A 417 -5.21 48.26 -0.84
N VAL A 418 -4.96 49.50 -1.28
CA VAL A 418 -5.61 50.69 -0.73
C VAL A 418 -7.11 50.70 -1.03
N CYS A 419 -7.52 50.35 -2.26
CA CYS A 419 -8.93 50.23 -2.63
C CYS A 419 -9.66 49.17 -1.82
N ILE A 420 -9.06 47.98 -1.65
CA ILE A 420 -9.63 46.90 -0.84
C ILE A 420 -9.77 47.34 0.61
N SER A 421 -8.72 47.94 1.18
CA SER A 421 -8.74 48.43 2.56
C SER A 421 -9.79 49.52 2.77
N GLY A 422 -9.94 50.45 1.81
CA GLY A 422 -10.96 51.49 1.84
C GLY A 422 -12.39 50.92 1.76
N LEU A 423 -12.62 49.91 0.93
CA LEU A 423 -13.90 49.19 0.87
C LEU A 423 -14.20 48.46 2.18
N MET A 424 -13.20 47.81 2.79
CA MET A 424 -13.36 47.14 4.08
C MET A 424 -13.69 48.12 5.22
N ILE A 425 -13.04 49.28 5.28
CA ILE A 425 -13.31 50.30 6.29
C ILE A 425 -14.68 50.95 6.05
N GLY A 426 -15.02 51.25 4.78
CA GLY A 426 -16.31 51.84 4.42
C GLY A 426 -17.49 50.91 4.71
N THR A 427 -17.34 49.61 4.42
CA THR A 427 -18.35 48.60 4.77
C THR A 427 -18.48 48.47 6.29
N ALA A 428 -17.37 48.39 7.03
CA ALA A 428 -17.41 48.36 8.50
C ALA A 428 -18.11 49.60 9.09
N TRP A 429 -17.90 50.78 8.52
CA TRP A 429 -18.59 52.01 8.93
C TRP A 429 -20.11 51.95 8.66
N ILE A 430 -20.52 51.48 7.48
CA ILE A 430 -21.94 51.29 7.11
C ILE A 430 -22.64 50.29 8.05
N PHE A 431 -21.93 49.26 8.50
CA PHE A 431 -22.42 48.28 9.49
C PHE A 431 -22.29 48.74 10.95
N GLY A 432 -22.00 50.02 11.19
CA GLY A 432 -22.09 50.64 12.52
C GLY A 432 -20.82 50.58 13.37
N ALA A 433 -19.65 50.32 12.78
CA ALA A 433 -18.38 50.37 13.50
C ALA A 433 -18.05 51.80 13.99
N ARG A 434 -17.91 51.96 15.31
CA ARG A 434 -17.54 53.21 15.99
C ARG A 434 -16.02 53.32 16.17
N PHE A 435 -15.34 53.87 15.16
CA PHE A 435 -13.86 54.02 15.16
C PHE A 435 -13.32 54.97 16.25
N ASP A 436 -14.18 55.80 16.84
CA ASP A 436 -13.91 56.68 17.98
C ASP A 436 -13.51 55.93 19.27
N THR A 437 -13.91 54.67 19.42
CA THR A 437 -13.53 53.82 20.56
C THR A 437 -12.20 53.11 20.36
N ILE A 438 -11.86 52.73 19.12
CA ILE A 438 -10.66 51.98 18.75
C ILE A 438 -9.38 52.83 18.96
N PHE A 439 -9.42 54.11 18.61
CA PHE A 439 -8.29 55.03 18.84
C PHE A 439 -8.09 55.37 20.32
N ARG A 440 -9.14 55.29 21.14
CA ARG A 440 -9.08 55.57 22.58
C ARG A 440 -8.52 54.39 23.38
N GLU A 441 -8.76 53.16 22.94
CA GLU A 441 -8.13 51.95 23.50
C GLU A 441 -6.67 51.77 23.03
N ALA A 442 -6.33 52.19 21.80
CA ALA A 442 -4.96 52.16 21.32
C ALA A 442 -4.02 53.08 22.14
N SER A 443 -4.52 54.18 22.71
CA SER A 443 -3.73 55.05 23.59
C SER A 443 -3.41 54.48 24.98
N VAL A 444 -4.07 53.38 25.39
CA VAL A 444 -3.80 52.68 26.67
C VAL A 444 -2.59 51.75 26.56
N PHE A 445 -2.20 51.35 25.34
CA PHE A 445 -1.06 50.47 25.08
C PHE A 445 0.25 51.22 24.73
N LEU A 446 0.26 52.55 24.80
CA LEU A 446 1.47 53.38 24.66
C LEU A 446 2.06 53.68 26.05
N PRO A 447 3.35 53.43 26.30
CA PRO A 447 3.95 53.65 27.61
C PRO A 447 4.10 55.16 27.87
N GLY A 448 3.20 55.76 28.67
CA GLY A 448 3.35 57.15 29.11
C GLY A 448 2.12 57.94 29.56
N GLY A 449 0.95 57.33 29.79
CA GLY A 449 -0.28 58.04 30.22
C GLY A 449 -0.71 57.72 31.65
N GLU A 450 -1.08 58.73 32.42
CA GLU A 450 -1.33 58.73 33.88
C GLU A 450 -2.39 57.73 34.38
N LYS A 451 -2.15 57.19 35.59
CA LYS A 451 -3.09 56.33 36.35
C LYS A 451 -4.26 57.16 36.88
N ALA A 452 -5.50 56.75 36.59
CA ALA A 452 -6.68 57.17 37.32
C ALA A 452 -7.32 55.98 38.07
N THR A 453 -7.60 56.18 39.35
CA THR A 453 -8.16 55.24 40.34
C THR A 453 -9.64 54.93 40.13
N PRO A 454 -10.17 53.82 40.68
CA PRO A 454 -11.49 53.30 40.35
C PRO A 454 -12.61 53.97 41.15
N MET A 455 -13.79 54.13 40.54
CA MET A 455 -15.05 54.39 41.26
C MET A 455 -16.04 53.26 41.03
N ILE A 456 -16.57 52.80 42.16
CA ILE A 456 -17.63 51.81 42.34
C ILE A 456 -18.97 52.45 42.02
N THR A 457 -19.83 51.75 41.28
CA THR A 457 -21.30 51.85 41.44
C THR A 457 -21.94 50.52 41.04
N GLY A 458 -22.57 49.87 42.03
CA GLY A 458 -23.60 48.86 41.81
C GLY A 458 -24.99 49.49 41.63
N HIS A 459 -25.99 48.60 41.63
CA HIS A 459 -27.45 48.80 41.47
C HIS A 459 -27.92 49.05 40.03
N GLU A 460 -29.02 48.50 39.55
CA GLU A 460 -29.97 47.41 39.88
C GLU A 460 -31.00 47.45 38.74
N GLU A 461 -31.63 46.32 38.41
CA GLU A 461 -32.99 46.21 37.81
C GLU A 461 -33.20 46.81 36.39
N LEU A 462 -33.75 46.12 35.38
CA LEU A 462 -34.70 45.00 35.26
C LEU A 462 -34.43 44.24 33.95
#